data_AF-A0A851NJV9-F1
#
_entry.id   AF-A0A851NJV9-F1
#
_cell.length_a   1.000
_cell.length_b   1.000
_cell.length_c   1.000
_cell.angle_alpha   90.00
_cell.angle_beta   90.00
_cell.angle_gamma   90.00
#
_symmetry.space_group_name_H-M   'P 1'
#
loop_
_entity.id
_entity.type
_entity.pdbx_description
1 polymer ?
#
loop_
_entity_poly.entity_id
_entity_poly.type
_entity_poly.pdbx_seq_one_letter_code
_entity_poly.pdbx_strand_id
1 'polypeptide(L)'
;EEAAVTGLFSKDVILPCLFPPDGDEVIYWKKGNKDVHSYYYRQDQLGNQHLDYRNRTHLFYENIPHGNASLKLSNLNLSDEGRYDCYVGTTQTKTEVEVMLHVRVRSCYAMEYRKTDAKRMLICSAFLTYPTPNVTWVRGNTSIQETGREETRDGVLSSVRSNQDIINTSDTYFCHIHLPHEDWTAEWSMQDQLSKAEGSNAVIPCEYSSNTLRTDGFSVAWKLNKNEVVSVLASFNGTFHSYQPRVQMNENNFSLHVRDLTVDDGGDYLCNISTPSYTKLCVTPLQV
;
A
#
# COMPACT_ATOMS: atom_id res chain seq x y z
N GLU A 1 19.74 25.87 5.96
CA GLU A 1 19.76 24.50 5.42
C GLU A 1 18.31 24.06 5.34
N GLU A 2 17.83 23.63 4.17
CA GLU A 2 16.43 23.24 3.96
C GLU A 2 16.30 21.75 4.25
N ALA A 3 15.49 21.38 5.25
CA ALA A 3 15.25 19.98 5.58
C ALA A 3 14.02 19.46 4.82
N ALA A 4 14.12 18.31 4.17
CA ALA A 4 12.99 17.65 3.52
C ALA A 4 12.44 16.51 4.40
N VAL A 5 11.13 16.53 4.65
CA VAL A 5 10.44 15.51 5.47
C VAL A 5 9.31 14.91 4.65
N THR A 6 9.19 13.59 4.66
CA THR A 6 8.04 12.89 4.06
C THR A 6 7.13 12.36 5.17
N GLY A 7 5.89 12.83 5.19
CA GLY A 7 4.84 12.34 6.07
C GLY A 7 3.82 11.47 5.32
N LEU A 8 3.13 10.59 6.04
CA LEU A 8 2.04 9.79 5.49
C LEU A 8 0.68 10.44 5.82
N PHE A 9 -0.21 10.46 4.83
CA PHE A 9 -1.60 10.91 5.01
C PHE A 9 -2.27 10.19 6.19
N SER A 10 -3.02 10.94 7.00
CA SER A 10 -3.65 10.50 8.25
C SER A 10 -2.69 9.96 9.32
N LYS A 11 -1.39 10.23 9.21
CA LYS A 11 -0.38 9.93 10.25
C LYS A 11 0.21 11.21 10.80
N ASP A 12 0.94 11.06 11.90
CA ASP A 12 1.66 12.16 12.52
C ASP A 12 3.05 12.28 11.87
N VAL A 13 3.60 13.49 11.86
CA VAL A 13 4.96 13.77 11.39
C VAL A 13 5.66 14.71 12.37
N ILE A 14 6.99 14.62 12.40
CA ILE A 14 7.83 15.55 13.16
C ILE A 14 8.58 16.43 12.17
N LEU A 15 8.38 17.74 12.27
CA LEU A 15 9.14 18.75 11.54
C LEU A 15 10.36 19.13 12.40
N PRO A 16 11.60 18.85 11.94
CA PRO A 16 12.79 19.05 12.75
C PRO A 16 13.12 20.54 12.87
N CYS A 17 13.48 20.98 14.07
CA CYS A 17 14.07 22.29 14.29
C CYS A 17 15.01 22.25 15.49
N LEU A 18 16.31 22.30 15.22
CA LEU A 18 17.37 22.28 16.22
C LEU A 18 17.99 23.67 16.33
N PHE A 19 18.32 24.08 17.54
CA PHE A 19 18.88 25.40 17.84
C PHE A 19 19.90 25.33 18.98
N PRO A 20 20.87 26.26 19.06
CA PRO A 20 21.76 26.38 20.21
C PRO A 20 20.98 26.78 21.47
N PRO A 21 20.98 25.97 22.56
CA PRO A 21 20.26 26.31 23.78
C PRO A 21 20.90 27.50 24.49
N ASP A 22 20.10 28.50 24.85
CA ASP A 22 20.59 29.76 25.44
C ASP A 22 19.51 30.51 26.27
N GLY A 23 18.47 29.79 26.69
CA GLY A 23 17.41 30.32 27.56
C GLY A 23 16.42 31.28 26.88
N ASP A 24 15.33 31.56 27.60
CA ASP A 24 14.20 32.43 27.20
C ASP A 24 13.74 32.21 25.75
N GLU A 25 13.45 30.95 25.43
CA GLU A 25 13.14 30.52 24.08
C GLU A 25 11.79 31.08 23.60
N VAL A 26 11.82 31.76 22.46
CA VAL A 26 10.64 32.22 21.70
C VAL A 26 10.59 31.44 20.40
N ILE A 27 9.61 30.57 20.26
CA ILE A 27 9.47 29.66 19.12
C ILE A 27 8.24 30.04 18.31
N TYR A 28 8.41 30.17 16.99
CA TYR A 28 7.33 30.29 16.03
C TYR A 28 7.49 29.25 14.92
N TRP A 29 6.40 28.55 14.64
CA TRP A 29 6.23 27.77 13.43
C TRP A 29 5.21 28.45 12.53
N LYS A 30 5.55 28.63 11.25
CA LYS A 30 4.67 29.23 10.24
C LYS A 30 4.65 28.40 8.96
N LYS A 31 3.57 28.54 8.20
CA LYS A 31 3.45 28.05 6.82
C LYS A 31 2.92 29.20 5.97
N GLY A 32 3.83 29.91 5.29
CA GLY A 32 3.50 31.19 4.65
C GLY A 32 2.93 32.17 5.69
N ASN A 33 1.71 32.67 5.45
CA ASN A 33 1.04 33.61 6.38
C ASN A 33 0.24 32.92 7.51
N LYS A 34 0.24 31.59 7.59
CA LYS A 34 -0.49 30.85 8.61
C LYS A 34 0.40 30.62 9.84
N ASP A 35 -0.05 31.09 10.99
CA ASP A 35 0.59 30.77 12.28
C ASP A 35 0.25 29.31 12.66
N VAL A 36 1.26 28.45 12.65
CA VAL A 36 1.12 27.00 12.86
C VAL A 36 1.20 26.67 14.35
N HIS A 37 2.19 27.20 15.06
CA HIS A 37 2.37 27.01 16.49
C HIS A 37 3.26 28.11 17.06
N SER A 38 2.99 28.55 18.29
CA SER A 38 3.77 29.60 18.95
C SER A 38 4.00 29.20 20.41
N TYR A 39 5.21 29.40 20.91
CA TYR A 39 5.59 29.11 22.29
C TYR A 39 6.52 30.20 22.81
N TYR A 40 6.15 30.81 23.94
CA TYR A 40 6.96 31.79 24.67
C TYR A 40 6.40 31.97 26.09
N TYR A 41 7.21 32.54 26.99
CA TYR A 41 6.95 32.55 28.43
C TYR A 41 6.71 31.14 29.01
N ARG A 42 7.45 30.16 28.48
CA ARG A 42 7.40 28.75 28.89
C ARG A 42 6.02 28.09 28.75
N GLN A 43 5.21 28.54 27.81
CA GLN A 43 3.89 27.97 27.53
C GLN A 43 3.48 28.20 26.08
N ASP A 44 2.53 27.39 25.60
CA ASP A 44 1.93 27.55 24.28
C ASP A 44 1.08 28.82 24.18
N GLN A 45 1.14 29.45 23.02
CA GLN A 45 0.49 30.73 22.73
C GLN A 45 -0.42 30.58 21.51
N LEU A 46 -1.43 29.71 21.64
CA LEU A 46 -2.25 29.25 20.53
C LEU A 46 -3.41 30.19 20.17
N GLY A 47 -3.51 31.37 20.79
CA GLY A 47 -4.61 32.31 20.55
C GLY A 47 -4.77 32.73 19.09
N ASN A 48 -3.65 32.89 18.38
CA ASN A 48 -3.62 33.24 16.95
C ASN A 48 -3.37 32.03 16.03
N GLN A 49 -3.35 30.81 16.57
CA GLN A 49 -3.12 29.61 15.77
C GLN A 49 -4.20 29.46 14.70
N HIS A 50 -3.75 29.29 13.46
CA HIS A 50 -4.63 29.13 12.31
C HIS A 50 -5.50 27.86 12.46
N LEU A 51 -6.75 27.93 12.02
CA LEU A 51 -7.77 26.91 12.23
C LEU A 51 -7.33 25.51 11.79
N ASP A 52 -6.65 25.40 10.64
CA ASP A 52 -6.13 24.14 10.10
C ASP A 52 -5.18 23.38 11.03
N TYR A 53 -4.57 24.04 12.02
CA TYR A 53 -3.56 23.47 12.91
C TYR A 53 -4.03 23.28 14.36
N ARG A 54 -5.25 23.75 14.68
CA ARG A 54 -5.80 23.64 16.03
C ARG A 54 -5.93 22.18 16.45
N ASN A 55 -5.50 21.88 17.69
CA ASN A 55 -5.49 20.53 18.28
C ASN A 55 -4.67 19.49 17.50
N ARG A 56 -3.80 19.92 16.57
CA ARG A 56 -2.98 19.02 15.75
C ARG A 56 -1.49 19.19 16.00
N THR A 57 -1.07 20.30 16.58
CA THR A 57 0.36 20.62 16.78
C THR A 57 0.77 20.41 18.23
N HIS A 58 2.01 19.98 18.43
CA HIS A 58 2.60 19.80 19.75
C HIS A 58 4.12 19.98 19.70
N LEU A 59 4.66 20.75 20.65
CA LEU A 59 6.10 20.84 20.88
C LEU A 59 6.50 19.89 22.02
N PHE A 60 7.70 19.33 21.93
CA PHE A 60 8.26 18.47 22.96
C PHE A 60 8.92 19.32 24.05
N TYR A 61 8.15 19.81 25.02
CA TYR A 61 8.62 20.80 26.00
C TYR A 61 9.89 20.40 26.75
N GLU A 62 10.03 19.12 27.08
CA GLU A 62 11.22 18.57 27.76
C GLU A 62 12.49 18.70 26.93
N ASN A 63 12.37 18.79 25.60
CA ASN A 63 13.50 18.89 24.68
C ASN A 63 13.88 20.33 24.34
N ILE A 64 13.02 21.31 24.63
CA ILE A 64 13.28 22.73 24.32
C ILE A 64 14.53 23.25 25.03
N PRO A 65 14.74 23.04 26.35
CA PRO A 65 15.96 23.48 27.04
C PRO A 65 17.24 22.79 26.53
N HIS A 66 17.09 21.72 25.75
CA HIS A 66 18.17 20.96 25.13
C HIS A 66 18.36 21.31 23.64
N GLY A 67 17.74 22.40 23.17
CA GLY A 67 17.98 22.93 21.83
C GLY A 67 17.13 22.27 20.74
N ASN A 68 15.95 21.75 21.08
CA ASN A 68 15.07 21.08 20.12
C ASN A 68 13.64 21.63 20.19
N ALA A 69 13.28 22.39 19.15
CA ALA A 69 11.98 23.01 18.92
C ALA A 69 11.17 22.27 17.84
N SER A 70 11.46 20.98 17.63
CA SER A 70 10.77 20.18 16.60
C SER A 70 9.27 20.10 16.89
N LEU A 71 8.47 20.22 15.82
CA LEU A 71 7.01 20.24 15.91
C LEU A 71 6.44 18.90 15.49
N LYS A 72 5.65 18.28 16.37
CA LYS A 72 4.75 17.21 15.96
C LYS A 72 3.51 17.83 15.31
N LEU A 73 3.22 17.46 14.06
CA LEU A 73 1.96 17.76 13.38
C LEU A 73 1.18 16.46 13.20
N SER A 74 -0.03 16.41 13.75
CA SER A 74 -0.84 15.19 13.87
C SER A 74 -1.91 15.10 12.78
N ASN A 75 -2.26 13.87 12.40
CA ASN A 75 -3.28 13.56 11.41
C ASN A 75 -3.10 14.37 10.10
N LEU A 76 -1.99 14.15 9.40
CA LEU A 76 -1.67 14.88 8.16
C LEU A 76 -2.77 14.80 7.10
N ASN A 77 -2.99 15.92 6.44
CA ASN A 77 -3.83 16.07 5.26
C ASN A 77 -2.98 16.53 4.07
N LEU A 78 -3.47 16.34 2.84
CA LEU A 78 -2.77 16.77 1.63
C LEU A 78 -2.51 18.28 1.59
N SER A 79 -3.41 19.08 2.18
CA SER A 79 -3.23 20.54 2.29
C SER A 79 -2.08 20.96 3.21
N ASP A 80 -1.56 20.04 4.04
CA ASP A 80 -0.43 20.31 4.91
C ASP A 80 0.90 20.29 4.15
N GLU A 81 0.98 19.64 2.97
CA GLU A 81 2.16 19.65 2.11
C GLU A 81 2.61 21.09 1.81
N GLY A 82 3.91 21.34 1.91
CA GLY A 82 4.49 22.64 1.66
C GLY A 82 5.63 22.97 2.62
N ARG A 83 6.09 24.21 2.49
CA ARG A 83 7.22 24.76 3.23
C ARG A 83 6.79 25.36 4.56
N TYR A 84 7.48 24.97 5.63
CA TYR A 84 7.29 25.44 6.99
C TYR A 84 8.54 26.17 7.46
N ASP A 85 8.34 27.26 8.18
CA ASP A 85 9.41 28.07 8.75
C ASP A 85 9.39 27.92 10.27
N CYS A 86 10.49 27.41 10.82
CA CYS A 86 10.77 27.45 12.24
C CYS A 86 11.65 28.66 12.55
N TYR A 87 11.21 29.50 13.47
CA TYR A 87 12.01 30.55 14.08
C TYR A 87 12.17 30.23 15.58
N VAL A 88 13.39 30.30 16.07
CA VAL A 88 13.71 30.23 17.50
C VAL A 88 14.58 31.42 17.87
N GLY A 89 14.05 32.32 18.70
CA GLY A 89 14.82 33.36 19.36
C GLY A 89 15.25 32.90 20.75
N THR A 90 16.51 33.15 21.11
CA THR A 90 17.05 32.98 22.46
C THR A 90 17.67 34.30 22.92
N THR A 91 18.25 34.32 24.13
CA THR A 91 18.81 35.57 24.69
C THR A 91 19.92 36.19 23.83
N GLN A 92 20.78 35.38 23.20
CA GLN A 92 21.91 35.87 22.41
C GLN A 92 21.79 35.59 20.91
N THR A 93 21.00 34.59 20.51
CA THR A 93 20.98 34.13 19.12
C THR A 93 19.57 33.96 18.57
N LYS A 94 19.48 33.88 17.24
CA LYS A 94 18.28 33.44 16.55
C LYS A 94 18.62 32.32 15.59
N THR A 95 17.70 31.37 15.47
CA THR A 95 17.78 30.22 14.56
C THR A 95 16.56 30.24 13.66
N GLU A 96 16.78 30.09 12.35
CA GLU A 96 15.72 30.00 11.35
C GLU A 96 15.97 28.71 10.54
N VAL A 97 15.00 27.80 10.52
CA VAL A 97 15.06 26.52 9.82
C VAL A 97 13.86 26.40 8.91
N GLU A 98 14.11 26.12 7.64
CA GLU A 98 13.07 25.86 6.64
C GLU A 98 12.90 24.35 6.47
N VAL A 99 11.65 23.88 6.51
CA VAL A 99 11.30 22.46 6.37
C VAL A 99 10.29 22.28 5.24
N MET A 100 10.67 21.56 4.19
CA MET A 100 9.75 21.15 3.14
C MET A 100 9.08 19.82 3.54
N LEU A 101 7.77 19.86 3.79
CA LEU A 101 6.97 18.67 4.07
C LEU A 101 6.33 18.16 2.77
N HIS A 102 6.63 16.91 2.41
CA HIS A 102 5.90 16.15 1.40
C HIS A 102 4.89 15.21 2.06
N VAL A 103 3.67 15.14 1.55
CA VAL A 103 2.63 14.24 2.06
C VAL A 103 2.38 13.14 1.04
N ARG A 104 2.61 11.89 1.44
CA ARG A 104 2.38 10.70 0.61
C ARG A 104 1.14 9.95 1.07
N VAL A 105 0.43 9.41 0.11
CA VAL A 105 -0.67 8.47 0.35
C VAL A 105 -0.15 7.06 0.16
N ARG A 106 -0.50 6.15 1.07
CA ARG A 106 -0.14 4.74 0.97
C ARG A 106 -1.29 3.99 0.31
N SER A 107 -1.20 3.86 -1.01
CA SER A 107 -2.15 3.12 -1.83
C SER A 107 -1.93 1.61 -1.71
N CYS A 108 -2.98 0.83 -1.96
CA CYS A 108 -2.92 -0.63 -2.06
C CYS A 108 -3.54 -1.09 -3.37
N TYR A 109 -2.93 -2.06 -4.04
CA TYR A 109 -3.41 -2.60 -5.32
C TYR A 109 -3.63 -4.11 -5.23
N ALA A 110 -4.61 -4.62 -5.96
CA ALA A 110 -4.88 -6.05 -6.00
C ALA A 110 -5.51 -6.48 -7.33
N MET A 111 -5.16 -7.69 -7.76
CA MET A 111 -5.88 -8.42 -8.80
C MET A 111 -6.60 -9.61 -8.15
N GLU A 112 -7.88 -9.76 -8.44
CA GLU A 112 -8.69 -10.91 -8.02
C GLU A 112 -9.20 -11.68 -9.23
N TYR A 113 -9.25 -13.01 -9.10
CA TYR A 113 -9.92 -13.89 -10.04
C TYR A 113 -11.21 -14.43 -9.40
N ARG A 114 -12.32 -14.30 -10.12
CA ARG A 114 -13.61 -14.87 -9.73
C ARG A 114 -14.14 -15.78 -10.84
N LYS A 115 -14.71 -16.89 -10.42
CA LYS A 115 -15.37 -17.88 -11.28
C LYS A 115 -16.72 -18.20 -10.69
N THR A 116 -17.72 -18.13 -11.55
CA THR A 116 -19.10 -18.56 -11.33
C THR A 116 -19.40 -19.66 -12.34
N ASP A 117 -20.56 -20.31 -12.21
CA ASP A 117 -21.00 -21.30 -13.20
C ASP A 117 -21.21 -20.68 -14.60
N ALA A 118 -21.50 -19.38 -14.68
CA ALA A 118 -21.78 -18.68 -15.93
C ALA A 118 -20.56 -18.03 -16.57
N LYS A 119 -19.63 -17.49 -15.77
CA LYS A 119 -18.50 -16.71 -16.27
C LYS A 119 -17.30 -16.67 -15.35
N ARG A 120 -16.16 -16.33 -15.95
CA ARG A 120 -14.89 -16.02 -15.28
C ARG A 120 -14.59 -14.54 -15.47
N MET A 121 -14.11 -13.88 -14.42
CA MET A 121 -13.76 -12.46 -14.46
C MET A 121 -12.56 -12.14 -13.59
N LEU A 122 -11.84 -11.11 -14.00
CA LEU A 122 -10.79 -10.46 -13.25
C LEU A 122 -11.30 -9.15 -12.67
N ILE A 123 -10.77 -8.79 -11.51
CA ILE A 123 -11.07 -7.55 -10.82
C ILE A 123 -9.74 -6.91 -10.44
N CYS A 124 -9.46 -5.77 -11.02
CA CYS A 124 -8.30 -4.96 -10.71
C CYS A 124 -8.74 -3.80 -9.81
N SER A 125 -8.16 -3.72 -8.62
CA SER A 125 -8.56 -2.77 -7.59
C SER A 125 -7.40 -1.88 -7.16
N ALA A 126 -7.68 -0.58 -7.05
CA ALA A 126 -6.82 0.42 -6.42
C ALA A 126 -7.55 1.00 -5.22
N PHE A 127 -6.95 0.90 -4.03
CA PHE A 127 -7.56 1.36 -2.78
C PHE A 127 -6.81 2.58 -2.24
N LEU A 128 -7.59 3.55 -1.75
CA LEU A 128 -7.11 4.73 -1.04
C LEU A 128 -6.07 5.53 -1.84
N THR A 129 -6.34 5.81 -3.10
CA THR A 129 -5.46 6.52 -4.03
C THR A 129 -5.75 8.03 -4.11
N TYR A 130 -4.70 8.82 -4.35
CA TYR A 130 -4.81 10.23 -4.73
C TYR A 130 -3.73 10.62 -5.77
N PRO A 131 -4.10 11.23 -6.91
CA PRO A 131 -5.46 11.40 -7.41
C PRO A 131 -6.11 10.04 -7.78
N THR A 132 -7.33 10.08 -8.35
CA THR A 132 -7.94 8.87 -8.92
C THR A 132 -7.04 8.29 -10.02
N PRO A 133 -6.68 7.00 -9.97
CA PRO A 133 -5.78 6.38 -10.93
C PRO A 133 -6.49 6.11 -12.26
N ASN A 134 -5.69 6.01 -13.32
CA ASN A 134 -6.15 5.44 -14.57
C ASN A 134 -5.92 3.92 -14.56
N VAL A 135 -6.93 3.15 -14.98
CA VAL A 135 -6.84 1.69 -15.05
C VAL A 135 -7.00 1.26 -16.51
N THR A 136 -6.08 0.47 -17.02
CA THR A 136 -6.11 -0.03 -18.41
C THR A 136 -5.93 -1.54 -18.46
N TRP A 137 -6.53 -2.16 -19.46
CA TRP A 137 -6.46 -3.61 -19.66
C TRP A 137 -5.83 -3.97 -21.00
N VAL A 138 -5.02 -5.03 -20.98
CA VAL A 138 -4.39 -5.62 -22.16
C VAL A 138 -4.63 -7.13 -22.13
N ARG A 139 -4.96 -7.72 -23.28
CA ARG A 139 -5.03 -9.17 -23.47
C ARG A 139 -4.04 -9.58 -24.55
N GLY A 140 -3.08 -10.43 -24.19
CA GLY A 140 -1.89 -10.67 -25.01
C GLY A 140 -1.18 -9.35 -25.29
N ASN A 141 -1.24 -8.89 -26.54
CA ASN A 141 -0.69 -7.60 -26.97
C ASN A 141 -1.76 -6.59 -27.41
N THR A 142 -3.05 -6.87 -27.16
CA THR A 142 -4.17 -6.03 -27.61
C THR A 142 -4.80 -5.29 -26.43
N SER A 143 -4.92 -3.96 -26.52
CA SER A 143 -5.69 -3.19 -25.53
C SER A 143 -7.17 -3.52 -25.64
N ILE A 144 -7.81 -3.72 -24.50
CA ILE A 144 -9.23 -4.05 -24.38
C ILE A 144 -9.92 -3.07 -23.44
N GLN A 145 -11.23 -2.92 -23.61
CA GLN A 145 -12.05 -2.08 -22.75
C GLN A 145 -12.50 -2.89 -21.54
N GLU A 146 -12.52 -2.22 -20.39
CA GLU A 146 -13.08 -2.78 -19.16
C GLU A 146 -14.57 -3.13 -19.32
N THR A 147 -14.99 -4.19 -18.64
CA THR A 147 -16.39 -4.68 -18.66
C THR A 147 -17.27 -4.08 -17.57
N GLY A 148 -16.65 -3.43 -16.58
CA GLY A 148 -17.37 -2.71 -15.53
C GLY A 148 -16.40 -1.90 -14.68
N ARG A 149 -16.89 -0.78 -14.12
CA ARG A 149 -16.09 0.10 -13.28
C ARG A 149 -16.93 0.68 -12.14
N GLU A 150 -16.36 0.67 -10.95
CA GLU A 150 -16.92 1.28 -9.76
C GLU A 150 -15.86 2.20 -9.13
N GLU A 151 -16.27 3.39 -8.72
CA GLU A 151 -15.44 4.35 -8.00
C GLU A 151 -16.15 4.75 -6.71
N THR A 152 -15.44 4.63 -5.60
CA THR A 152 -15.90 5.09 -4.29
C THR A 152 -14.95 6.17 -3.79
N ARG A 153 -15.48 7.19 -3.10
CA ARG A 153 -14.68 8.27 -2.53
C ARG A 153 -14.84 8.31 -1.02
N ASP A 154 -13.72 8.53 -0.33
CA ASP A 154 -13.67 8.81 1.11
C ASP A 154 -12.86 10.09 1.32
N GLY A 155 -13.57 11.20 1.50
CA GLY A 155 -12.98 12.54 1.49
C GLY A 155 -12.27 12.84 0.16
N VAL A 156 -10.95 13.03 0.23
CA VAL A 156 -10.09 13.28 -0.94
C VAL A 156 -9.58 12.00 -1.60
N LEU A 157 -9.64 10.87 -0.89
CA LEU A 157 -9.14 9.59 -1.39
C LEU A 157 -10.20 8.91 -2.25
N SER A 158 -9.73 8.14 -3.22
CA SER A 158 -10.57 7.35 -4.12
C SER A 158 -10.19 5.87 -4.00
N SER A 159 -11.15 5.00 -4.27
CA SER A 159 -10.88 3.59 -4.56
C SER A 159 -11.60 3.21 -5.84
N VAL A 160 -10.88 2.58 -6.76
CA VAL A 160 -11.37 2.20 -8.08
C VAL A 160 -11.34 0.68 -8.18
N ARG A 161 -12.43 0.12 -8.69
CA ARG A 161 -12.55 -1.28 -9.05
C ARG A 161 -12.90 -1.38 -10.52
N SER A 162 -12.03 -1.99 -11.32
CA SER A 162 -12.24 -2.25 -12.74
C SER A 162 -12.34 -3.76 -12.98
N ASN A 163 -13.38 -4.18 -13.69
CA ASN A 163 -13.70 -5.58 -13.94
C ASN A 163 -13.41 -5.93 -15.40
N GLN A 164 -12.90 -7.13 -15.63
CA GLN A 164 -12.69 -7.68 -16.98
C GLN A 164 -13.18 -9.12 -17.08
N ASP A 165 -14.16 -9.40 -17.93
CA ASP A 165 -14.57 -10.78 -18.22
C ASP A 165 -13.48 -11.52 -19.03
N ILE A 166 -13.21 -12.77 -18.65
CA ILE A 166 -12.25 -13.66 -19.33
C ILE A 166 -13.01 -14.46 -20.38
N ILE A 167 -12.77 -14.15 -21.66
CA ILE A 167 -13.40 -14.83 -22.80
C ILE A 167 -12.54 -15.92 -23.44
N ASN A 168 -11.24 -15.90 -23.15
CA ASN A 168 -10.28 -16.93 -23.59
C ASN A 168 -9.27 -17.14 -22.46
N THR A 169 -9.13 -18.38 -22.00
CA THR A 169 -8.23 -18.73 -20.90
C THR A 169 -6.79 -18.98 -21.35
N SER A 170 -6.56 -19.16 -22.66
CA SER A 170 -5.22 -19.34 -23.21
C SER A 170 -4.45 -18.02 -23.37
N ASP A 171 -5.15 -16.88 -23.30
CA ASP A 171 -4.55 -15.55 -23.37
C ASP A 171 -4.11 -15.08 -21.98
N THR A 172 -2.98 -14.39 -21.91
CA THR A 172 -2.56 -13.63 -20.72
C THR A 172 -3.32 -12.31 -20.66
N TYR A 173 -3.76 -11.92 -19.47
CA TYR A 173 -4.41 -10.63 -19.23
C TYR A 173 -3.53 -9.78 -18.33
N PHE A 174 -3.44 -8.49 -18.65
CA PHE A 174 -2.74 -7.51 -17.86
C PHE A 174 -3.71 -6.40 -17.45
N CYS A 175 -3.56 -5.95 -16.21
CA CYS A 175 -4.12 -4.69 -15.74
C CYS A 175 -2.97 -3.76 -15.37
N HIS A 176 -3.05 -2.51 -15.81
CA HIS A 176 -2.12 -1.46 -15.41
C HIS A 176 -2.88 -0.36 -14.69
N ILE A 177 -2.35 0.01 -13.52
CA ILE A 177 -2.84 1.11 -12.69
C ILE A 177 -1.77 2.20 -12.73
N HIS A 178 -2.16 3.38 -13.20
CA HIS A 178 -1.26 4.51 -13.43
C HIS A 178 -1.60 5.68 -12.51
N LEU A 179 -0.61 6.13 -11.75
CA LEU A 179 -0.61 7.34 -10.93
C LEU A 179 0.57 8.24 -11.32
N PRO A 180 0.55 9.55 -11.00
CA PRO A 180 1.61 10.47 -11.41
C PRO A 180 3.03 10.08 -10.99
N HIS A 181 3.19 9.30 -9.93
CA HIS A 181 4.49 8.91 -9.37
C HIS A 181 4.58 7.41 -9.07
N GLU A 182 3.63 6.62 -9.52
CA GLU A 182 3.55 5.20 -9.22
C GLU A 182 2.84 4.47 -10.35
N ASP A 183 3.42 3.35 -10.78
CA ASP A 183 2.81 2.43 -11.72
C ASP A 183 2.75 1.06 -11.08
N TRP A 184 1.59 0.41 -11.22
CA TRP A 184 1.40 -0.96 -10.77
C TRP A 184 0.84 -1.82 -11.90
N THR A 185 1.38 -3.01 -12.08
CA THR A 185 0.94 -3.94 -13.12
C THR A 185 0.57 -5.29 -12.52
N ALA A 186 -0.60 -5.82 -12.90
CA ALA A 186 -0.94 -7.20 -12.65
C ALA A 186 -0.97 -8.01 -13.94
N GLU A 187 -0.47 -9.24 -13.86
CA GLU A 187 -0.53 -10.27 -14.89
C GLU A 187 -1.38 -11.44 -14.40
N TRP A 188 -2.25 -11.95 -15.26
CA TRP A 188 -3.02 -13.16 -15.02
C TRP A 188 -2.82 -14.17 -16.14
N SER A 189 -2.67 -15.44 -15.75
CA SER A 189 -2.60 -16.57 -16.67
C SER A 189 -3.29 -17.82 -16.11
N MET A 190 -3.79 -18.66 -17.02
CA MET A 190 -4.31 -20.00 -16.72
C MET A 190 -3.20 -21.04 -16.97
N GLN A 191 -3.07 -21.98 -16.05
CA GLN A 191 -2.21 -23.15 -16.18
C GLN A 191 -3.02 -24.37 -16.64
N ASP A 192 -2.31 -25.40 -17.11
CA ASP A 192 -2.93 -26.67 -17.48
C ASP A 192 -3.66 -27.30 -16.29
N GLN A 193 -4.79 -27.93 -16.56
CA GLN A 193 -5.53 -28.66 -15.55
C GLN A 193 -4.72 -29.86 -15.05
N LEU A 194 -4.63 -29.99 -13.73
CA LEU A 194 -4.05 -31.15 -13.07
C LEU A 194 -5.16 -32.15 -12.75
N SER A 195 -5.01 -33.39 -13.20
CA SER A 195 -5.87 -34.51 -12.80
C SER A 195 -5.10 -35.43 -11.86
N LYS A 196 -5.61 -35.63 -10.65
CA LYS A 196 -5.02 -36.47 -9.60
C LYS A 196 -6.05 -37.49 -9.14
N ALA A 197 -5.60 -38.58 -8.52
CA ALA A 197 -6.49 -39.58 -7.95
C ALA A 197 -6.78 -39.23 -6.48
N GLU A 198 -7.96 -39.60 -6.00
CA GLU A 198 -8.28 -39.58 -4.57
C GLU A 198 -7.22 -40.36 -3.75
N GLY A 199 -6.83 -39.81 -2.61
CA GLY A 199 -5.77 -40.33 -1.74
C GLY A 199 -4.34 -40.06 -2.20
N SER A 200 -4.14 -39.48 -3.39
CA SER A 200 -2.80 -39.12 -3.88
C SER A 200 -2.35 -37.74 -3.38
N ASN A 201 -1.10 -37.37 -3.65
CA ASN A 201 -0.54 -36.05 -3.35
C ASN A 201 -0.46 -35.18 -4.62
N ALA A 202 -0.75 -33.88 -4.48
CA ALA A 202 -0.54 -32.88 -5.52
C ALA A 202 0.64 -31.97 -5.19
N VAL A 203 1.37 -31.58 -6.24
CA VAL A 203 2.31 -30.45 -6.22
C VAL A 203 1.85 -29.49 -7.30
N ILE A 204 1.42 -28.31 -6.89
CA ILE A 204 0.91 -27.28 -7.79
C ILE A 204 1.99 -26.22 -7.94
N PRO A 205 2.59 -26.08 -9.13
CA PRO A 205 3.65 -25.10 -9.34
C PRO A 205 3.08 -23.68 -9.24
N CYS A 206 3.88 -22.77 -8.68
CA CYS A 206 3.63 -21.34 -8.85
C CYS A 206 4.64 -20.82 -9.86
N GLU A 207 4.19 -20.27 -10.99
CA GLU A 207 5.11 -19.60 -11.90
C GLU A 207 5.67 -18.34 -11.24
N TYR A 208 6.98 -18.33 -11.00
CA TYR A 208 7.69 -17.18 -10.48
C TYR A 208 8.79 -16.76 -11.45
N SER A 209 9.06 -15.45 -11.52
CA SER A 209 10.21 -14.91 -12.24
C SER A 209 11.33 -14.63 -11.25
N SER A 210 12.57 -15.00 -11.55
CA SER A 210 13.72 -14.69 -10.68
C SER A 210 13.91 -13.19 -10.47
N ASN A 211 13.36 -12.34 -11.34
CA ASN A 211 13.45 -10.89 -11.23
C ASN A 211 12.50 -10.31 -10.17
N THR A 212 11.35 -10.94 -9.89
CA THR A 212 10.40 -10.45 -8.88
C THR A 212 10.91 -10.68 -7.45
N LEU A 213 11.72 -11.72 -7.24
CA LEU A 213 12.28 -12.09 -5.93
C LEU A 213 13.47 -11.24 -5.47
N ARG A 214 14.03 -10.39 -6.35
CA ARG A 214 15.11 -9.44 -5.98
C ARG A 214 14.59 -8.14 -5.39
N THR A 215 13.27 -7.98 -5.32
CA THR A 215 12.64 -6.79 -4.75
C THR A 215 12.31 -7.03 -3.29
N ASP A 216 12.73 -6.12 -2.43
CA ASP A 216 12.36 -6.15 -1.02
C ASP A 216 10.83 -6.01 -0.88
N GLY A 217 10.24 -6.79 0.03
CA GLY A 217 8.81 -6.69 0.37
C GLY A 217 7.86 -7.42 -0.58
N PHE A 218 8.30 -8.48 -1.26
CA PHE A 218 7.37 -9.35 -1.98
C PHE A 218 6.59 -10.27 -1.02
N SER A 219 5.42 -10.70 -1.48
CA SER A 219 4.56 -11.66 -0.78
C SER A 219 4.03 -12.72 -1.74
N VAL A 220 3.70 -13.89 -1.21
CA VAL A 220 3.07 -14.98 -1.94
C VAL A 220 1.81 -15.40 -1.19
N ALA A 221 0.71 -15.64 -1.91
CA ALA A 221 -0.51 -16.17 -1.32
C ALA A 221 -1.09 -17.27 -2.20
N TRP A 222 -1.38 -18.41 -1.58
CA TRP A 222 -2.15 -19.49 -2.19
C TRP A 222 -3.59 -19.42 -1.72
N LYS A 223 -4.51 -19.45 -2.68
CA LYS A 223 -5.95 -19.47 -2.42
C LYS A 223 -6.60 -20.60 -3.21
N LEU A 224 -7.65 -21.19 -2.65
CA LEU A 224 -8.51 -22.14 -3.34
C LEU A 224 -9.84 -21.47 -3.62
N ASN A 225 -10.25 -21.42 -4.88
CA ASN A 225 -11.55 -20.94 -5.31
C ASN A 225 -12.44 -22.13 -5.71
N LYS A 226 -13.54 -22.29 -4.97
CA LYS A 226 -14.62 -23.25 -5.24
C LYS A 226 -15.91 -22.48 -5.49
N ASN A 227 -16.24 -22.23 -6.75
CA ASN A 227 -17.50 -21.61 -7.19
C ASN A 227 -17.96 -20.47 -6.26
N GLU A 228 -17.21 -19.37 -6.26
CA GLU A 228 -17.39 -18.15 -5.45
C GLU A 228 -16.82 -18.18 -4.02
N VAL A 229 -16.55 -19.35 -3.45
CA VAL A 229 -15.92 -19.45 -2.12
C VAL A 229 -14.40 -19.47 -2.27
N VAL A 230 -13.73 -18.42 -1.79
CA VAL A 230 -12.28 -18.31 -1.78
C VAL A 230 -11.73 -18.54 -0.37
N SER A 231 -10.85 -19.53 -0.23
CA SER A 231 -10.16 -19.84 1.03
C SER A 231 -8.66 -19.62 0.89
N VAL A 232 -8.03 -18.96 1.86
CA VAL A 232 -6.56 -18.84 1.91
C VAL A 232 -5.97 -20.13 2.45
N LEU A 233 -5.02 -20.72 1.73
CA LEU A 233 -4.40 -22.00 2.08
C LEU A 233 -3.03 -21.80 2.75
N ALA A 234 -2.20 -20.93 2.17
CA ALA A 234 -0.88 -20.59 2.65
C ALA A 234 -0.48 -19.19 2.22
N SER A 235 0.45 -18.57 2.94
CA SER A 235 0.99 -17.25 2.59
C SER A 235 2.44 -17.08 3.02
N PHE A 236 3.16 -16.20 2.34
CA PHE A 236 4.48 -15.72 2.69
C PHE A 236 4.51 -14.20 2.60
N ASN A 237 4.98 -13.54 3.65
CA ASN A 237 5.27 -12.10 3.66
C ASN A 237 6.44 -11.84 4.62
N GLY A 238 7.61 -12.39 4.28
CA GLY A 238 8.77 -12.49 5.17
C GLY A 238 8.73 -13.67 6.15
N THR A 239 7.53 -14.20 6.43
CA THR A 239 7.31 -15.41 7.23
C THR A 239 6.32 -16.33 6.53
N PHE A 240 6.54 -17.65 6.61
CA PHE A 240 5.65 -18.66 6.05
C PHE A 240 4.50 -18.96 6.99
N HIS A 241 3.29 -19.01 6.45
CA HIS A 241 2.09 -19.40 7.15
C HIS A 241 1.34 -20.45 6.33
N SER A 242 0.87 -21.50 6.99
CA SER A 242 -0.02 -22.51 6.41
C SER A 242 -1.25 -22.63 7.30
N TYR A 243 -2.43 -22.52 6.69
CA TYR A 243 -3.70 -22.46 7.41
C TYR A 243 -4.44 -23.80 7.43
N GLN A 244 -3.90 -24.81 6.73
CA GLN A 244 -4.42 -26.17 6.70
C GLN A 244 -3.29 -27.19 6.92
N PRO A 245 -3.48 -28.24 7.76
CA PRO A 245 -2.42 -29.21 8.08
C PRO A 245 -1.91 -30.03 6.89
N ARG A 246 -2.79 -30.32 5.91
CA ARG A 246 -2.46 -31.10 4.71
C ARG A 246 -1.78 -30.26 3.62
N VAL A 247 -1.66 -28.96 3.83
CA VAL A 247 -1.11 -28.01 2.86
C VAL A 247 0.22 -27.46 3.35
N GLN A 248 1.21 -27.49 2.48
CA GLN A 248 2.53 -26.94 2.76
C GLN A 248 3.06 -26.19 1.54
N MET A 249 3.53 -24.96 1.73
CA MET A 249 4.21 -24.20 0.68
C MET A 249 5.71 -24.49 0.72
N ASN A 250 6.29 -24.75 -0.44
CA ASN A 250 7.72 -24.98 -0.58
C ASN A 250 8.49 -23.66 -0.41
N GLU A 251 9.53 -23.67 0.41
CA GLU A 251 10.29 -22.46 0.74
C GLU A 251 11.21 -21.97 -0.39
N ASN A 252 11.59 -22.87 -1.32
CA ASN A 252 12.54 -22.55 -2.39
C ASN A 252 11.86 -22.05 -3.67
N ASN A 253 10.67 -22.57 -3.98
CA ASN A 253 9.99 -22.29 -5.25
C ASN A 253 8.50 -21.93 -5.10
N PHE A 254 8.01 -21.81 -3.87
CA PHE A 254 6.63 -21.44 -3.53
C PHE A 254 5.54 -22.35 -4.11
N SER A 255 5.91 -23.55 -4.60
CA SER A 255 4.93 -24.56 -5.02
C SER A 255 4.08 -25.02 -3.84
N LEU A 256 2.81 -25.31 -4.10
CA LEU A 256 1.89 -25.80 -3.09
C LEU A 256 1.87 -27.32 -3.09
N HIS A 257 2.18 -27.92 -1.94
CA HIS A 257 2.02 -29.35 -1.71
C HIS A 257 0.72 -29.59 -0.96
N VAL A 258 -0.16 -30.41 -1.54
CA VAL A 258 -1.41 -30.86 -0.90
C VAL A 258 -1.35 -32.37 -0.75
N ARG A 259 -1.49 -32.86 0.48
CA ARG A 259 -1.42 -34.30 0.81
C ARG A 259 -2.80 -34.91 0.96
N ASP A 260 -2.89 -36.20 0.67
CA ASP A 260 -4.08 -37.03 0.91
C ASP A 260 -5.34 -36.39 0.31
N LEU A 261 -5.33 -36.18 -1.01
CA LEU A 261 -6.40 -35.50 -1.73
C LEU A 261 -7.74 -36.21 -1.58
N THR A 262 -8.80 -35.40 -1.46
CA THR A 262 -10.20 -35.81 -1.46
C THR A 262 -10.92 -35.16 -2.64
N VAL A 263 -12.10 -35.67 -3.02
CA VAL A 263 -12.94 -35.05 -4.05
C VAL A 263 -13.22 -33.56 -3.73
N ASP A 264 -13.33 -33.23 -2.44
CA ASP A 264 -13.52 -31.87 -1.99
C ASP A 264 -12.29 -30.99 -2.25
N ASP A 265 -11.09 -31.51 -2.45
CA ASP A 265 -9.91 -30.68 -2.74
C ASP A 265 -9.88 -30.17 -4.19
N GLY A 266 -10.84 -30.57 -5.03
CA GLY A 266 -11.03 -30.04 -6.38
C GLY A 266 -11.40 -28.55 -6.40
N GLY A 267 -10.92 -27.84 -7.43
CA GLY A 267 -11.19 -26.41 -7.62
C GLY A 267 -10.08 -25.67 -8.34
N ASP A 268 -10.19 -24.35 -8.37
CA ASP A 268 -9.17 -23.49 -8.98
C ASP A 268 -8.19 -23.04 -7.90
N TYR A 269 -6.92 -23.45 -8.00
CA TYR A 269 -5.85 -23.02 -7.10
C TYR A 269 -5.16 -21.77 -7.66
N LEU A 270 -5.17 -20.70 -6.88
CA LEU A 270 -4.64 -19.40 -7.27
C LEU A 270 -3.31 -19.18 -6.54
N CYS A 271 -2.23 -19.00 -7.29
CA CYS A 271 -0.99 -18.47 -6.75
C CYS A 271 -0.87 -16.99 -7.08
N ASN A 272 -0.75 -16.16 -6.04
CA ASN A 272 -0.56 -14.72 -6.17
C ASN A 272 0.83 -14.33 -5.66
N ILE A 273 1.72 -13.88 -6.54
CA ILE A 273 3.03 -13.31 -6.17
C ILE A 273 2.95 -11.80 -6.36
N SER A 274 3.09 -11.04 -5.28
CA SER A 274 2.91 -9.58 -5.28
C SER A 274 4.13 -8.86 -4.75
N THR A 275 4.59 -7.83 -5.46
CA THR A 275 5.56 -6.81 -5.03
C THR A 275 4.83 -5.45 -4.93
N PRO A 276 5.48 -4.38 -4.43
CA PRO A 276 4.85 -3.06 -4.40
C PRO A 276 4.37 -2.53 -5.76
N SER A 277 5.01 -2.92 -6.87
CA SER A 277 4.72 -2.40 -8.22
C SER A 277 4.19 -3.45 -9.20
N TYR A 278 4.13 -4.73 -8.80
CA TYR A 278 3.74 -5.79 -9.72
C TYR A 278 3.02 -6.94 -9.00
N THR A 279 2.14 -7.64 -9.70
CA THR A 279 1.52 -8.87 -9.21
C THR A 279 1.33 -9.88 -10.33
N LYS A 280 1.71 -11.14 -10.09
CA LYS A 280 1.39 -12.26 -10.99
C LYS A 280 0.41 -13.20 -10.32
N LEU A 281 -0.74 -13.41 -10.96
CA LEU A 281 -1.82 -14.28 -10.53
C LEU A 281 -1.97 -15.46 -11.50
N CYS A 282 -1.49 -16.63 -11.09
CA CYS A 282 -1.62 -17.86 -11.86
C CYS A 282 -2.76 -18.70 -11.31
N VAL A 283 -3.57 -19.29 -12.18
CA VAL A 283 -4.67 -20.18 -11.80
C VAL A 283 -4.42 -21.58 -12.34
N THR A 284 -4.37 -22.57 -11.45
CA THR A 284 -4.25 -23.99 -11.82
C THR A 284 -5.51 -24.75 -11.40
N PRO A 285 -6.32 -25.23 -12.36
CA PRO A 285 -7.46 -26.10 -12.03
C PRO A 285 -6.96 -27.47 -11.56
N LEU A 286 -7.48 -27.96 -10.44
CA LEU A 286 -7.25 -29.31 -9.94
C LEU A 286 -8.55 -30.09 -9.97
N GLN A 287 -8.51 -31.24 -10.63
CA GLN A 287 -9.54 -32.28 -10.58
C GLN A 287 -8.98 -33.49 -9.82
N VAL A 288 -9.73 -33.96 -8.84
CA VAL A 288 -9.44 -35.16 -8.03
C VAL A 288 -10.46 -36.25 -8.38
#